data_AF-A0A956PQ52-F1
#
_entry.id   AF-A0A956PQ52-F1
#
_cell.length_a   1.000
_cell.length_b   1.000
_cell.length_c   1.000
_cell.angle_alpha   90.00
_cell.angle_beta   90.00
_cell.angle_gamma   90.00
#
_symmetry.space_group_name_H-M   'P 1'
#
loop_
_entity.id
_entity.type
_entity.pdbx_description
1 polymer ?
#
loop_
_entity_poly.entity_id
_entity_poly.type
_entity_poly.pdbx_seq_one_letter_code
_entity_poly.pdbx_strand_id
1 'polypeptide(L)'
;MRISQPTRAVAVPRTPAFDQDKETRKAQLREKIRRLDEELGPMKSRKEKMGIWIEKLGEQIQSLEYKISQLDGKIYSVELEISRLEGKRAAAKEKKRNAKTSDERWHWQDVIWKLNDQISRKTEYRYNLREQRSQAVDAKVSKREKKQNLEYKLSDLRYQIDQKTRERDRAREELRRLESPWG
;
A
#
# COMPACT_ATOMS: atom_id res chain seq x y z
N MET A 1 4.05 44.69 79.25
CA MET A 1 4.17 43.61 78.25
C MET A 1 3.04 43.77 77.24
N ARG A 2 3.35 44.15 75.99
CA ARG A 2 2.35 44.19 74.90
C ARG A 2 2.25 42.80 74.29
N ILE A 3 1.08 42.19 74.37
CA ILE A 3 0.77 40.91 73.72
C ILE A 3 0.35 41.24 72.28
N SER A 4 1.20 40.90 71.32
CA SER A 4 0.92 41.03 69.88
C SER A 4 -0.14 39.99 69.48
N GLN A 5 -1.25 40.43 68.90
CA GLN A 5 -2.23 39.53 68.29
C GLN A 5 -1.70 38.99 66.94
N PRO A 6 -2.00 37.73 66.58
CA PRO A 6 -1.64 37.19 65.29
C PRO A 6 -2.56 37.75 64.19
N THR A 7 -1.97 38.21 63.10
CA THR A 7 -2.66 38.61 61.87
C THR A 7 -3.44 37.43 61.32
N ARG A 8 -4.76 37.43 61.54
CA ARG A 8 -5.70 36.47 60.96
C ARG A 8 -5.75 36.73 59.46
N ALA A 9 -5.27 35.77 58.66
CA ALA A 9 -5.41 35.80 57.21
C ALA A 9 -6.90 35.92 56.87
N VAL A 10 -7.27 37.06 56.27
CA VAL A 10 -8.63 37.31 55.78
C VAL A 10 -8.85 36.40 54.59
N ALA A 11 -9.64 35.34 54.79
CA ALA A 11 -10.13 34.52 53.70
C ALA A 11 -11.03 35.40 52.83
N VAL A 12 -10.59 35.70 51.61
CA VAL A 12 -11.40 36.40 50.61
C VAL A 12 -12.65 35.54 50.37
N PRO A 13 -13.88 36.09 50.53
CA PRO A 13 -15.09 35.30 50.34
C PRO A 13 -15.20 34.87 48.87
N ARG A 14 -15.20 33.55 48.63
CA ARG A 14 -15.58 32.99 47.32
C ARG A 14 -17.02 33.42 47.04
N THR A 15 -17.21 34.28 46.06
CA THR A 15 -18.55 34.71 45.62
C THR A 15 -19.21 33.60 44.81
N PRO A 16 -20.51 33.30 45.01
CA PRO A 16 -21.22 32.22 44.31
C PRO A 16 -21.21 32.34 42.77
N ALA A 17 -21.02 33.55 42.24
CA ALA A 17 -20.85 33.78 40.81
C ALA A 17 -19.53 33.20 40.24
N PHE A 18 -18.45 33.17 41.03
CA PHE A 18 -17.16 32.61 40.64
C PHE A 18 -17.21 31.08 40.57
N ASP A 19 -17.91 30.46 41.54
CA ASP A 19 -18.09 29.01 41.56
C ASP A 19 -19.04 28.54 40.42
N GLN A 20 -20.05 29.33 40.05
CA GLN A 20 -20.89 29.04 38.88
C GLN A 20 -20.12 29.07 37.56
N ASP A 21 -19.24 30.06 37.34
CA ASP A 21 -18.41 30.15 36.11
C ASP A 21 -17.39 29.00 36.01
N LYS A 22 -16.85 28.56 37.15
CA LYS A 22 -15.96 27.40 37.23
C LYS A 22 -16.69 26.11 36.84
N GLU A 23 -17.92 25.90 37.32
CA GLU A 23 -18.71 24.70 37.00
C GLU A 23 -19.21 24.70 35.55
N THR A 24 -19.63 25.84 34.99
CA THR A 24 -19.99 25.92 33.56
C THR A 24 -18.80 25.59 32.66
N ARG A 25 -17.61 26.07 33.00
CA ARG A 25 -16.38 25.75 32.26
C ARG A 25 -16.00 24.27 32.34
N LYS A 26 -16.14 23.64 33.51
CA LYS A 26 -15.96 22.18 33.65
C LYS A 26 -16.95 21.41 32.79
N ALA A 27 -18.22 21.81 32.78
CA ALA A 27 -19.25 21.16 31.95
C ALA A 27 -18.92 21.27 30.44
N GLN A 28 -18.47 22.44 29.99
CA GLN A 28 -18.02 22.65 28.60
C GLN A 28 -16.81 21.77 28.25
N LEU A 29 -15.82 21.65 29.14
CA LEU A 29 -14.66 20.78 28.91
C LEU A 29 -15.04 19.30 28.86
N ARG A 30 -15.94 18.84 29.75
CA ARG A 30 -16.46 17.47 29.73
C ARG A 30 -17.16 17.14 28.42
N GLU A 31 -18.02 18.04 27.95
CA GLU A 31 -18.71 17.86 26.66
C GLU A 31 -17.73 17.89 25.48
N LYS A 32 -16.73 18.77 25.50
CA LYS A 32 -15.65 18.81 24.50
C LYS A 32 -14.88 17.49 24.45
N ILE A 33 -14.50 16.95 25.61
CA ILE A 33 -13.80 15.65 25.71
C ILE A 33 -14.66 14.53 25.14
N ARG A 34 -15.95 14.48 25.50
CA ARG A 34 -16.91 13.49 24.98
C ARG A 34 -16.97 13.50 23.46
N ARG A 35 -17.15 14.68 22.85
CA ARG A 35 -17.17 14.84 21.39
C ARG A 35 -15.88 14.37 20.73
N LEU A 36 -14.73 14.74 21.29
CA LEU A 36 -13.44 14.30 20.76
C LEU A 36 -13.25 12.78 20.86
N ASP A 37 -13.68 12.15 21.95
CA ASP A 37 -13.64 10.69 22.09
C ASP A 37 -14.59 10.00 21.09
N GLU A 38 -15.79 10.55 20.85
CA GLU A 38 -16.75 10.07 19.85
C GLU A 38 -16.24 10.19 18.41
N GLU A 39 -15.48 11.24 18.09
CA GLU A 39 -14.85 11.39 16.77
C GLU A 39 -13.62 10.49 16.60
N LEU A 40 -12.81 10.34 17.66
CA LEU A 40 -11.58 9.54 17.62
C LEU A 40 -11.84 8.05 17.39
N GLY A 41 -12.93 7.50 17.94
CA GLY A 41 -13.28 6.09 17.79
C GLY A 41 -13.41 5.65 16.32
N PRO A 42 -14.33 6.24 15.54
CA PRO A 42 -14.49 5.98 14.11
C PRO A 42 -13.21 6.24 13.30
N MET A 43 -12.44 7.29 13.62
CA MET A 43 -11.18 7.57 12.93
C MET A 43 -10.14 6.48 13.15
N LYS A 44 -9.98 5.97 14.38
CA LYS A 44 -9.08 4.85 14.67
C LYS A 44 -9.52 3.57 13.96
N SER A 45 -10.82 3.28 13.94
CA SER A 45 -11.37 2.14 13.20
C SER A 45 -11.12 2.27 11.69
N ARG A 46 -11.25 3.47 11.13
CA ARG A 46 -10.93 3.75 9.72
C ARG A 46 -9.45 3.57 9.42
N LYS A 47 -8.57 4.06 10.31
CA LYS A 47 -7.11 3.87 10.22
C LYS A 47 -6.74 2.39 10.16
N GLU A 48 -7.33 1.58 11.03
CA GLU A 48 -7.08 0.14 11.10
C GLU A 48 -7.50 -0.55 9.79
N LYS A 49 -8.74 -0.30 9.35
CA LYS A 49 -9.24 -0.81 8.06
C LYS A 49 -8.30 -0.42 6.92
N MET A 50 -7.89 0.85 6.82
CA MET A 50 -6.95 1.27 5.77
C MET A 50 -5.62 0.53 5.83
N GLY A 51 -5.09 0.26 7.03
CA GLY A 51 -3.89 -0.56 7.22
C GLY A 51 -4.02 -1.96 6.61
N ILE A 52 -5.11 -2.67 6.93
CA ILE A 52 -5.41 -4.01 6.40
C ILE A 52 -5.50 -3.98 4.86
N TRP A 53 -6.12 -2.96 4.28
CA TRP A 53 -6.23 -2.85 2.82
C TRP A 53 -4.88 -2.61 2.14
N ILE A 54 -3.99 -1.82 2.77
CA ILE A 54 -2.62 -1.58 2.28
C ILE A 54 -1.81 -2.87 2.31
N GLU A 55 -1.93 -3.66 3.37
CA GLU A 55 -1.27 -4.96 3.51
C GLU A 55 -1.73 -5.94 2.43
N LYS A 56 -3.05 -6.09 2.27
CA LYS A 56 -3.64 -6.94 1.21
C LYS A 56 -3.20 -6.53 -0.19
N LEU A 57 -3.10 -5.22 -0.47
CA LEU A 57 -2.54 -4.73 -1.74
C LEU A 57 -1.06 -5.11 -1.88
N GLY A 58 -0.29 -5.06 -0.79
CA GLY A 58 1.09 -5.53 -0.74
C GLY A 58 1.24 -7.00 -1.13
N GLU A 59 0.45 -7.89 -0.54
CA GLU A 59 0.43 -9.32 -0.87
C GLU A 59 0.07 -9.57 -2.34
N GLN A 60 -0.93 -8.85 -2.86
CA GLN A 60 -1.31 -8.94 -4.27
C GLN A 60 -0.20 -8.49 -5.21
N ILE A 61 0.55 -7.44 -4.84
CA ILE A 61 1.71 -6.98 -5.61
C ILE A 61 2.81 -8.05 -5.63
N GLN A 62 3.13 -8.65 -4.48
CA GLN A 62 4.14 -9.73 -4.40
C GLN A 62 3.74 -10.95 -5.24
N SER A 63 2.45 -11.34 -5.20
CA SER A 63 1.94 -12.42 -6.04
C SER A 63 2.10 -12.13 -7.54
N LEU A 64 1.84 -10.88 -7.96
CA LEU A 64 2.07 -10.46 -9.34
C LEU A 64 3.56 -10.45 -9.71
N GLU A 65 4.45 -10.06 -8.80
CA GLU A 65 5.90 -10.12 -9.02
C GLU A 65 6.40 -11.53 -9.23
N TYR A 66 5.90 -12.49 -8.44
CA TYR A 66 6.17 -13.90 -8.64
C TYR A 66 5.67 -14.38 -10.00
N LYS A 67 4.42 -14.03 -10.37
CA LYS A 67 3.85 -14.39 -11.68
C LYS A 67 4.67 -13.83 -12.85
N ILE A 68 5.10 -12.57 -12.77
CA ILE A 68 5.96 -11.94 -13.79
C ILE A 68 7.27 -12.70 -13.93
N SER A 69 7.92 -13.05 -12.81
CA SER A 69 9.18 -13.80 -12.82
C SER A 69 9.03 -15.18 -13.46
N GLN A 70 7.91 -15.87 -13.19
CA GLN A 70 7.59 -17.15 -13.83
C GLN A 70 7.36 -17.01 -15.35
N LEU A 71 6.70 -15.93 -15.77
CA LEU A 71 6.50 -15.65 -17.20
C LEU A 71 7.82 -15.31 -17.89
N ASP A 72 8.71 -14.55 -17.24
CA ASP A 72 10.05 -14.25 -17.74
C ASP A 72 10.86 -15.53 -17.97
N GLY A 73 10.85 -16.47 -17.02
CA GLY A 73 11.50 -17.77 -17.19
C GLY A 73 10.93 -18.58 -18.36
N LYS A 74 9.61 -18.59 -18.54
CA LYS A 74 8.95 -19.27 -19.68
C LYS A 74 9.31 -18.62 -21.02
N ILE A 75 9.30 -17.29 -21.10
CA ILE A 75 9.67 -16.53 -22.31
C ILE A 75 11.10 -16.89 -22.70
N TYR A 76 12.03 -16.85 -21.76
CA TYR A 76 13.43 -17.19 -21.99
C TYR A 76 13.61 -18.62 -22.51
N SER A 77 12.91 -19.59 -21.90
CA SER A 77 12.93 -20.99 -22.37
C SER A 77 12.46 -21.13 -23.82
N VAL A 78 11.36 -20.47 -24.18
CA VAL A 78 10.84 -20.48 -25.55
C VAL A 78 11.79 -19.79 -26.54
N GLU A 79 12.48 -18.73 -26.12
CA GLU A 79 13.51 -18.05 -26.94
C GLU A 79 14.70 -18.96 -27.25
N LEU A 80 15.15 -19.75 -26.29
CA LEU A 80 16.20 -20.76 -26.51
C LEU A 80 15.74 -21.85 -27.48
N GLU A 81 14.50 -22.32 -27.35
CA GLU A 81 13.93 -23.30 -28.28
C GLU A 81 13.85 -22.76 -29.71
N ILE A 82 13.37 -21.52 -29.89
CA ILE A 82 13.32 -20.85 -31.19
C ILE A 82 14.74 -20.77 -31.78
N SER A 83 15.71 -20.30 -31.01
CA SER A 83 17.11 -20.18 -31.46
C SER A 83 17.69 -21.53 -31.90
N ARG A 84 17.38 -22.61 -31.17
CA ARG A 84 17.78 -23.98 -31.54
C ARG A 84 17.13 -24.43 -32.85
N LEU A 85 15.84 -24.14 -33.05
CA LEU A 85 15.13 -24.47 -34.29
C LEU A 85 15.67 -23.67 -35.47
N GLU A 86 16.01 -22.40 -35.28
CA GLU A 86 16.65 -21.56 -36.29
C GLU A 86 18.02 -22.10 -36.71
N GLY A 87 18.83 -22.57 -35.76
CA GLY A 87 20.09 -23.25 -36.03
C GLY A 87 19.90 -24.52 -36.86
N LYS A 88 18.92 -25.36 -36.50
CA LYS A 88 18.55 -26.54 -37.31
C LYS A 88 18.09 -26.15 -38.72
N ARG A 89 17.32 -25.07 -38.84
CA ARG A 89 16.82 -24.57 -40.13
C ARG A 89 17.97 -24.08 -41.01
N ALA A 90 18.93 -23.36 -40.43
CA ALA A 90 20.13 -22.91 -41.14
C ALA A 90 20.95 -24.09 -41.66
N ALA A 91 21.17 -25.11 -40.82
CA ALA A 91 21.85 -26.34 -41.25
C ALA A 91 21.08 -27.07 -42.38
N ALA A 92 19.75 -27.15 -42.29
CA ALA A 92 18.92 -27.75 -43.35
C ALA A 92 19.00 -26.95 -44.67
N LYS A 93 19.05 -25.62 -44.61
CA LYS A 93 19.27 -24.76 -45.80
C LYS A 93 20.62 -25.05 -46.46
N GLU A 94 21.66 -25.25 -45.67
CA GLU A 94 22.98 -25.58 -46.19
C GLU A 94 23.01 -26.97 -46.85
N LYS A 95 22.41 -27.98 -46.21
CA LYS A 95 22.27 -29.31 -46.81
C LYS A 95 21.47 -29.29 -48.11
N LYS A 96 20.41 -28.48 -48.19
CA LYS A 96 19.64 -28.29 -49.43
C LYS A 96 20.49 -27.69 -50.55
N ARG A 97 21.35 -26.71 -50.25
CA ARG A 97 22.25 -26.09 -51.23
C ARG A 97 23.26 -27.10 -51.80
N ASN A 98 23.76 -27.98 -50.95
CA ASN A 98 24.77 -28.99 -51.30
C ASN A 98 24.17 -30.30 -51.83
N ALA A 99 22.84 -30.40 -51.96
CA ALA A 99 22.16 -31.59 -52.46
C ALA A 99 22.53 -31.88 -53.92
N LYS A 100 22.94 -33.13 -54.19
CA LYS A 100 23.38 -33.56 -55.52
C LYS A 100 22.21 -34.03 -56.38
N THR A 101 21.15 -34.51 -55.75
CA THR A 101 19.96 -35.03 -56.43
C THR A 101 18.74 -34.14 -56.17
N SER A 102 17.74 -34.26 -57.05
CA SER A 102 16.44 -33.60 -56.87
C SER A 102 15.75 -34.09 -55.60
N ASP A 103 15.79 -35.40 -55.33
CA ASP A 103 15.10 -36.01 -54.19
C ASP A 103 15.68 -35.52 -52.86
N GLU A 104 17.01 -35.42 -52.74
CA GLU A 104 17.66 -34.82 -51.57
C GLU A 104 17.25 -33.36 -51.37
N ARG A 105 17.16 -32.58 -52.46
CA ARG A 105 16.74 -31.19 -52.42
C ARG A 105 15.29 -31.05 -51.96
N TRP A 106 14.39 -31.91 -52.42
CA TRP A 106 13.00 -31.96 -51.99
C TRP A 106 12.86 -32.38 -50.53
N HIS A 107 13.61 -33.38 -50.10
CA HIS A 107 13.65 -33.80 -48.69
C HIS A 107 14.04 -32.65 -47.77
N TRP A 108 15.15 -31.96 -48.04
CA TRP A 108 15.57 -30.82 -47.22
C TRP A 108 14.61 -29.63 -47.31
N GLN A 109 13.93 -29.44 -48.44
CA GLN A 109 12.87 -28.43 -48.55
C GLN A 109 11.70 -28.72 -47.61
N ASP A 110 11.24 -29.97 -47.52
CA ASP A 110 10.20 -30.39 -46.57
C ASP A 110 10.64 -30.19 -45.10
N VAL A 111 11.88 -30.55 -44.78
CA VAL A 111 12.45 -30.32 -43.44
C VAL A 111 12.47 -28.82 -43.09
N ILE A 112 12.88 -27.95 -44.02
CA ILE A 112 12.88 -26.49 -43.81
C ILE A 112 11.45 -25.99 -43.58
N TRP A 113 10.48 -26.50 -44.32
CA TRP A 113 9.08 -26.13 -44.18
C TRP A 113 8.53 -26.50 -42.78
N LYS A 114 8.77 -27.74 -42.34
CA LYS A 114 8.41 -28.20 -40.97
C LYS A 114 9.07 -27.36 -39.87
N LEU A 115 10.34 -27.00 -40.04
CA LEU A 115 11.05 -26.15 -39.08
C LEU A 115 10.48 -24.73 -39.05
N ASN A 116 10.11 -24.16 -40.21
CA ASN A 116 9.45 -22.86 -40.26
C ASN A 116 8.12 -22.87 -39.53
N ASP A 117 7.27 -23.88 -39.75
CA ASP A 117 6.00 -24.03 -39.04
C ASP A 117 6.20 -24.12 -37.52
N GLN A 118 7.17 -24.91 -37.05
CA GLN A 118 7.50 -24.99 -35.62
C GLN A 118 7.98 -23.66 -35.04
N ILE A 119 8.85 -22.93 -35.75
CA ILE A 119 9.35 -21.61 -35.33
C ILE A 119 8.19 -20.61 -35.24
N SER A 120 7.28 -20.59 -36.22
CA SER A 120 6.12 -19.70 -36.22
C SER A 120 5.23 -19.95 -35.00
N ARG A 121 4.87 -21.22 -34.74
CA ARG A 121 4.04 -21.59 -33.58
C ARG A 121 4.69 -21.20 -32.25
N LYS A 122 6.01 -21.40 -32.11
CA LYS A 122 6.74 -21.01 -30.90
C LYS A 122 6.83 -19.49 -30.76
N THR A 123 6.98 -18.76 -31.87
CA THR A 123 7.02 -17.29 -31.88
C THR A 123 5.69 -16.70 -31.41
N GLU A 124 4.58 -17.24 -31.90
CA GLU A 124 3.23 -16.87 -31.46
C GLU A 124 3.02 -17.18 -29.98
N TYR A 125 3.42 -18.37 -29.54
CA TYR A 125 3.35 -18.73 -28.11
C TYR A 125 4.16 -17.76 -27.22
N ARG A 126 5.38 -17.39 -27.65
CA ARG A 126 6.19 -16.37 -26.97
C ARG A 126 5.49 -15.02 -26.91
N TYR A 127 4.84 -14.60 -27.99
CA TYR A 127 4.06 -13.36 -28.03
C TYR A 127 2.95 -13.38 -26.98
N ASN A 128 2.19 -14.47 -26.90
CA ASN A 128 1.13 -14.63 -25.91
C ASN A 128 1.66 -14.59 -24.46
N LEU A 129 2.84 -15.15 -24.20
CA LEU A 129 3.47 -15.05 -22.88
C LEU A 129 3.90 -13.62 -22.54
N ARG A 130 4.44 -12.87 -23.52
CA ARG A 130 4.82 -11.45 -23.34
C ARG A 130 3.59 -10.58 -23.07
N GLU A 131 2.48 -10.86 -23.75
CA GLU A 131 1.20 -10.17 -23.52
C GLU A 131 0.69 -10.42 -22.09
N GLN A 132 0.64 -11.68 -21.66
CA GLN A 132 0.27 -12.02 -20.28
C GLN A 132 1.18 -11.35 -19.23
N ARG A 133 2.47 -11.24 -19.54
CA ARG A 133 3.44 -10.55 -18.69
C ARG A 133 3.14 -9.06 -18.62
N SER A 134 2.87 -8.41 -19.75
CA SER A 134 2.50 -6.99 -19.79
C SER A 134 1.28 -6.71 -18.94
N GLN A 135 0.22 -7.49 -19.10
CA GLN A 135 -1.00 -7.37 -18.30
C GLN A 135 -0.74 -7.54 -16.80
N ALA A 136 0.14 -8.47 -16.41
CA ALA A 136 0.53 -8.64 -15.02
C ALA A 136 1.32 -7.45 -14.48
N VAL A 137 2.19 -6.84 -15.29
CA VAL A 137 2.93 -5.61 -14.95
C VAL A 137 1.96 -4.44 -14.76
N ASP A 138 1.03 -4.24 -15.69
CA ASP A 138 0.04 -3.15 -15.62
C ASP A 138 -0.86 -3.28 -14.39
N ALA A 139 -1.32 -4.50 -14.11
CA ALA A 139 -2.07 -4.81 -12.90
C ALA A 139 -1.25 -4.51 -11.64
N LYS A 140 0.05 -4.81 -11.65
CA LYS A 140 0.96 -4.53 -10.52
C LYS A 140 1.11 -3.03 -10.30
N VAL A 141 1.35 -2.27 -11.36
CA VAL A 141 1.49 -0.80 -11.30
C VAL A 141 0.22 -0.16 -10.76
N SER A 142 -0.94 -0.52 -11.31
CA SER A 142 -2.23 0.00 -10.83
C SER A 142 -2.48 -0.30 -9.35
N LYS A 143 -2.12 -1.49 -8.85
CA LYS A 143 -2.23 -1.82 -7.43
C LYS A 143 -1.26 -1.03 -6.57
N ARG A 144 -0.02 -0.81 -7.05
CA ARG A 144 0.99 -0.01 -6.35
C ARG A 144 0.54 1.43 -6.18
N GLU A 145 -0.05 2.03 -7.21
CA GLU A 145 -0.63 3.38 -7.14
C GLU A 145 -1.77 3.47 -6.13
N LYS A 146 -2.68 2.48 -6.13
CA LYS A 146 -3.76 2.39 -5.13
C LYS A 146 -3.22 2.28 -3.72
N LYS A 147 -2.19 1.46 -3.52
CA LYS A 147 -1.52 1.29 -2.23
C LYS A 147 -0.91 2.62 -1.75
N GLN A 148 -0.15 3.30 -2.60
CA GLN A 148 0.45 4.60 -2.28
C GLN A 148 -0.59 5.66 -1.92
N ASN A 149 -1.69 5.75 -2.67
CA ASN A 149 -2.78 6.67 -2.36
C ASN A 149 -3.39 6.38 -0.97
N LEU A 150 -3.59 5.11 -0.64
CA LEU A 150 -4.06 4.72 0.69
C LEU A 150 -3.03 5.05 1.79
N GLU A 151 -1.73 4.87 1.53
CA GLU A 151 -0.65 5.25 2.46
C GLU A 151 -0.65 6.76 2.73
N TYR A 152 -0.80 7.60 1.69
CA TYR A 152 -0.92 9.05 1.87
C TYR A 152 -2.15 9.43 2.71
N LYS A 153 -3.32 8.88 2.37
CA LYS A 153 -4.55 9.11 3.15
C LYS A 153 -4.42 8.59 4.59
N LEU A 154 -3.70 7.50 4.80
CA LEU A 154 -3.46 6.94 6.13
C LEU A 154 -2.56 7.87 6.95
N SER A 155 -1.54 8.46 6.32
CA SER A 155 -0.68 9.46 6.95
C SER A 155 -1.45 10.70 7.39
N ASP A 156 -2.30 11.23 6.51
CA ASP A 156 -3.19 12.35 6.84
C ASP A 156 -4.14 12.01 7.99
N LEU A 157 -4.79 10.84 7.92
CA LEU A 157 -5.69 10.38 8.99
C LEU A 157 -4.95 10.21 10.34
N ARG A 158 -3.72 9.68 10.32
CA ARG A 158 -2.87 9.59 11.52
C ARG A 158 -2.60 10.96 12.11
N TYR A 159 -2.24 11.94 11.27
CA TYR A 159 -2.02 13.31 11.71
C TYR A 159 -3.28 13.91 12.36
N GLN A 160 -4.45 13.74 11.75
CA GLN A 160 -5.71 14.24 12.32
C GLN A 160 -6.06 13.58 13.66
N ILE A 161 -5.85 12.27 13.79
CA ILE A 161 -6.02 11.53 15.05
C ILE A 161 -5.10 12.11 16.12
N ASP A 162 -3.83 12.36 15.80
CA ASP A 162 -2.85 12.89 16.75
C ASP A 162 -3.23 14.30 17.21
N GLN A 163 -3.67 15.17 16.29
CA GLN A 163 -4.14 16.52 16.65
C GLN A 163 -5.34 16.47 17.59
N LYS A 164 -6.37 15.67 17.27
CA LYS A 164 -7.56 15.55 18.12
C LYS A 164 -7.24 14.89 19.47
N THR A 165 -6.33 13.93 19.48
CA THR A 165 -5.85 13.29 20.72
C THR A 165 -5.17 14.32 21.62
N ARG A 166 -4.29 15.15 21.08
CA ARG A 166 -3.64 16.25 21.83
C ARG A 166 -4.65 17.27 22.33
N GLU A 167 -5.64 17.64 21.51
CA GLU A 167 -6.70 18.57 21.91
C GLU A 167 -7.50 18.02 23.10
N ARG A 168 -7.87 16.74 23.02
CA ARG A 168 -8.60 16.06 24.09
C ARG A 168 -7.76 15.98 25.36
N ASP A 169 -6.48 15.65 25.26
CA ASP A 169 -5.60 15.52 26.41
C ASP A 169 -5.35 16.88 27.08
N ARG A 170 -5.25 17.97 26.31
CA ARG A 170 -5.24 19.35 26.85
C ARG A 170 -6.54 19.67 27.59
N ALA A 171 -7.70 19.34 27.02
CA ALA A 171 -8.99 19.57 27.66
C ALA A 171 -9.14 18.77 28.97
N ARG A 172 -8.65 17.51 28.99
CA ARG A 172 -8.61 16.67 30.19
C ARG A 172 -7.71 17.27 31.27
N GLU A 173 -6.55 17.80 30.89
CA GLU A 173 -5.62 18.43 31.83
C GLU A 173 -6.17 19.76 32.38
N GLU A 174 -6.82 20.57 31.55
CA GLU A 174 -7.52 21.78 32.01
C GLU A 174 -8.66 21.42 32.98
N LEU A 175 -9.45 20.40 32.67
CA LEU A 175 -10.50 19.91 33.55
C LEU A 175 -9.93 19.47 34.90
N ARG A 176 -8.82 18.69 34.89
CA ARG A 176 -8.12 18.26 36.10
C ARG A 176 -7.63 19.45 36.94
N ARG A 177 -7.11 20.50 36.31
CA ARG A 177 -6.68 21.72 37.02
C ARG A 177 -7.85 22.42 37.70
N LEU A 178 -9.00 22.52 37.03
CA LEU A 178 -10.23 23.09 37.60
C LEU A 178 -10.82 22.22 38.72
N GLU A 179 -10.62 20.90 38.67
CA GLU A 179 -11.03 19.96 39.72
C GLU A 179 -10.05 19.91 40.91
N SER A 180 -8.84 20.46 40.77
CA SER A 180 -7.87 20.51 41.85
C SER A 180 -8.35 21.39 43.01
N PRO A 181 -8.27 20.90 44.27
CA PRO A 181 -8.61 21.69 45.46
C PRO A 181 -7.71 22.92 45.67
N TRP A 182 -6.54 22.93 45.03
CA TRP A 182 -5.49 23.94 45.18
C TRP A 182 -5.43 24.95 44.02
N GLY A 183 -6.40 24.90 43.12
CA GLY A 183 -6.54 25.81 41.96
C GLY A 183 -7.50 26.97 42.21
#